data_AF-A0A352DMB0-F1
#
_entry.id   AF-A0A352DMB0-F1
#
_cell.length_a   1.000
_cell.length_b   1.000
_cell.length_c   1.000
_cell.angle_alpha   90.00
_cell.angle_beta   90.00
_cell.angle_gamma   90.00
#
_symmetry.space_group_name_H-M   'P 1'
#
loop_
_entity.id
_entity.type
_entity.pdbx_description
1 polymer ?
#
loop_
_entity_poly.entity_id
_entity_poly.type
_entity_poly.pdbx_seq_one_letter_code
_entity_poly.pdbx_strand_id
1 'polypeptide(L)'
;MKRRRLSAKTNLILTVAWSIVLTLFFYFFSDTPHFIACCAACPIAIGYMIYAYFKEKRDDRKAQELKPEIEDGSYFSSPEQREKHLEFAQSGGWEQMKAKDMKEDMCLRYKSGNSRAMILMGSFFLVISPALLLSDEPLILLPWLALTAFVLYMGISEYMGMPVRRWLKGTKYDRESLERSYSGGKLLTNGKYSINFGHEFIIITTPKSVYAFRP
;
A
#
# COMPACT_ATOMS: atom_id res chain seq x y z
N MET A 1 -23.48 12.93 7.14
CA MET A 1 -22.38 12.67 8.09
C MET A 1 -21.02 12.90 7.43
N LYS A 2 -20.39 14.05 7.65
CA LYS A 2 -19.01 14.34 7.18
C LYS A 2 -18.05 13.57 8.10
N ARG A 3 -17.52 12.41 7.66
CA ARG A 3 -16.41 11.76 8.37
C ARG A 3 -15.21 12.71 8.32
N ARG A 4 -14.91 13.39 9.44
CA ARG A 4 -13.66 14.14 9.61
C ARG A 4 -12.51 13.14 9.44
N ARG A 5 -11.82 13.18 8.29
CA ARG A 5 -10.55 12.46 8.13
C ARG A 5 -9.57 13.09 9.11
N LEU A 6 -9.18 12.35 10.14
CA LEU A 6 -8.08 12.73 11.02
C LEU A 6 -6.82 12.96 10.16
N SER A 7 -6.13 14.07 10.42
CA SER A 7 -4.86 14.39 9.75
C SER A 7 -3.84 13.26 9.98
N ALA A 8 -2.98 12.98 8.99
CA ALA A 8 -1.91 11.98 9.10
C ALA A 8 -1.06 12.17 10.36
N LYS A 9 -0.86 13.43 10.77
CA LYS A 9 -0.18 13.80 12.03
C LYS A 9 -0.95 13.31 13.26
N THR A 10 -2.26 13.53 13.29
CA THR A 10 -3.11 13.12 14.42
C THR A 10 -3.21 11.61 14.50
N ASN A 11 -3.31 10.90 13.37
CA ASN A 11 -3.27 9.44 13.35
C ASN A 11 -1.92 8.89 13.80
N LEU A 12 -0.80 9.49 13.39
CA LEU A 12 0.53 9.11 13.85
C LEU A 12 0.66 9.29 15.37
N ILE A 13 0.28 10.47 15.90
CA ILE A 13 0.34 10.77 17.33
C ILE A 13 -0.53 9.79 18.13
N LEU A 14 -1.76 9.53 17.69
CA LEU A 14 -2.66 8.58 18.35
C LEU A 14 -2.09 7.17 18.32
N THR A 15 -1.50 6.74 17.21
CA THR A 15 -0.91 5.40 17.08
C THR A 15 0.35 5.24 17.93
N VAL A 16 1.22 6.26 17.97
CA VAL A 16 2.41 6.26 18.82
C VAL A 16 2.01 6.28 20.30
N ALA A 17 1.06 7.14 20.69
CA ALA A 17 0.54 7.18 22.05
C ALA A 17 -0.06 5.82 22.46
N TRP A 18 -0.84 5.18 21.58
CA TRP A 18 -1.37 3.85 21.86
C TRP A 18 -0.27 2.78 21.92
N SER A 19 0.73 2.82 21.04
CA SER A 19 1.86 1.89 21.12
C SER A 19 2.62 2.02 22.46
N ILE A 20 2.80 3.25 22.96
CA ILE A 20 3.44 3.52 24.25
C ILE A 20 2.56 3.02 25.40
N VAL A 21 1.24 3.29 25.38
CA VAL A 21 0.32 2.83 26.44
C VAL A 21 0.22 1.31 26.46
N LEU A 22 0.20 0.64 25.31
CA LEU A 22 0.26 -0.83 25.23
C LEU A 22 1.58 -1.37 25.79
N THR A 23 2.70 -0.71 25.48
CA THR A 23 4.03 -1.09 26.01
C THR A 23 4.08 -0.95 27.52
N LEU A 24 3.57 0.16 28.06
CA LEU A 24 3.48 0.41 29.49
C LEU A 24 2.49 -0.56 30.17
N PHE A 25 1.37 -0.87 29.53
CA PHE A 25 0.43 -1.86 30.04
C PHE A 25 1.10 -3.25 30.15
N PHE A 26 1.77 -3.73 29.10
CA PHE A 26 2.49 -5.00 29.20
C PHE A 26 3.69 -4.96 30.16
N TYR A 27 4.34 -3.80 30.34
CA TYR A 27 5.38 -3.60 31.34
C TYR A 27 4.90 -3.81 32.78
N PHE A 28 3.67 -3.40 33.09
CA PHE A 28 3.10 -3.54 34.44
C PHE A 28 2.47 -4.91 34.72
N PHE A 29 2.19 -5.71 33.68
CA PHE A 29 1.38 -6.92 33.80
C PHE A 29 2.06 -8.22 33.30
N SER A 30 3.37 -8.25 33.02
CA SER A 30 4.02 -9.45 32.47
C SER A 30 5.42 -9.78 33.00
N ASP A 31 5.75 -11.08 33.05
CA ASP A 31 7.11 -11.59 33.34
C ASP A 31 8.14 -11.19 32.26
N THR A 32 9.42 -11.15 32.67
CA THR A 32 10.62 -10.72 31.92
C THR A 32 10.68 -11.03 30.41
N PRO A 33 10.28 -12.22 29.91
CA PRO A 33 10.31 -12.51 28.47
C PRO A 33 9.31 -11.68 27.63
N HIS A 34 8.14 -11.33 28.17
CA HIS A 34 7.13 -10.52 27.48
C HIS A 34 7.58 -9.05 27.36
N PHE A 35 8.27 -8.55 28.39
CA PHE A 35 8.92 -7.24 28.35
C PHE A 35 9.91 -7.13 27.19
N ILE A 36 10.77 -8.15 26.99
CA ILE A 36 11.77 -8.15 25.91
C ILE A 36 11.10 -8.14 24.53
N ALA A 37 10.03 -8.94 24.34
CA ALA A 37 9.28 -8.97 23.09
C ALA A 37 8.60 -7.62 22.76
N CYS A 38 7.97 -6.98 23.75
CA CYS A 38 7.38 -5.64 23.60
C CYS A 38 8.44 -4.55 23.37
N CYS A 39 9.55 -4.61 24.10
CA CYS A 39 10.68 -3.69 23.93
C CYS A 39 11.40 -3.83 22.59
N ALA A 40 11.32 -4.99 21.91
CA ALA A 40 11.84 -5.15 20.56
C ALA A 40 10.81 -4.75 19.49
N ALA A 41 9.55 -5.17 19.62
CA ALA A 41 8.52 -4.94 18.61
C ALA A 41 8.06 -3.47 18.54
N CYS A 42 7.93 -2.78 19.68
CA CYS A 42 7.42 -1.41 19.72
C CYS A 42 8.37 -0.39 19.09
N PRO A 43 9.69 -0.38 19.34
CA PRO A 43 10.60 0.54 18.66
C PRO A 43 10.66 0.32 17.15
N ILE A 44 10.56 -0.93 16.69
CA ILE A 44 10.54 -1.26 15.26
C ILE A 44 9.25 -0.72 14.61
N ALA A 45 8.09 -0.94 15.24
CA ALA A 45 6.81 -0.42 14.75
C ALA A 45 6.78 1.12 14.75
N ILE A 46 7.24 1.76 15.83
CA ILE A 46 7.36 3.22 15.94
C ILE A 46 8.33 3.75 14.88
N GLY A 47 9.50 3.12 14.71
CA GLY A 47 10.48 3.47 13.69
C GLY A 47 9.93 3.39 12.27
N TYR A 48 9.18 2.32 11.94
CA TYR A 48 8.51 2.18 10.65
C TYR A 48 7.45 3.26 10.43
N MET A 49 6.63 3.56 11.45
CA MET A 49 5.60 4.61 11.37
C MET A 49 6.20 6.00 11.18
N ILE A 50 7.28 6.31 11.90
CA ILE A 50 8.04 7.54 11.76
C ILE A 50 8.63 7.62 10.34
N TYR A 51 9.27 6.55 9.86
CA TYR A 51 9.80 6.47 8.51
C TYR A 51 8.71 6.71 7.45
N ALA A 52 7.57 6.02 7.57
CA ALA A 52 6.46 6.14 6.62
C ALA A 52 5.92 7.57 6.58
N TYR A 53 5.76 8.21 7.75
CA TYR A 53 5.33 9.60 7.84
C TYR A 53 6.34 10.57 7.23
N PHE A 54 7.64 10.41 7.52
CA PHE A 54 8.66 11.27 6.91
C PHE A 54 8.80 11.06 5.41
N LYS A 55 8.60 9.82 4.93
CA LYS A 55 8.56 9.52 3.50
C LYS A 55 7.39 10.22 2.83
N GLU A 56 6.18 10.09 3.37
CA GLU A 56 4.98 10.77 2.85
C GLU A 56 5.17 12.29 2.84
N LYS A 57 5.66 12.86 3.94
CA LYS A 57 5.95 14.31 4.02
C LYS A 57 7.03 14.76 3.04
N ARG A 58 8.05 13.93 2.79
CA ARG A 58 9.10 14.21 1.81
C ARG A 58 8.53 14.19 0.39
N ASP A 59 7.67 13.23 0.09
CA ASP A 59 7.04 13.10 -1.22
C ASP A 59 6.06 14.26 -1.48
N ASP A 60 5.27 14.66 -0.47
CA ASP A 60 4.42 15.86 -0.51
C ASP A 60 5.24 17.13 -0.72
N ARG A 61 6.33 17.29 0.02
CA ARG A 61 7.21 18.46 -0.11
C ARG A 61 7.86 18.51 -1.48
N LYS A 62 8.39 17.37 -1.96
CA LYS A 62 8.92 17.26 -3.32
C LYS A 62 7.88 17.61 -4.36
N ALA A 63 6.64 17.14 -4.22
CA ALA A 63 5.57 17.48 -5.16
C ALA A 63 5.27 18.99 -5.17
N GLN A 64 5.36 19.66 -4.01
CA GLN A 64 5.19 21.11 -3.91
C GLN A 64 6.39 21.91 -4.43
N GLU A 65 7.61 21.42 -4.20
CA GLU A 65 8.87 22.02 -4.68
C GLU A 65 9.01 21.86 -6.20
N LEU A 66 8.66 20.70 -6.75
CA LEU A 66 8.76 20.39 -8.18
C LEU A 66 7.69 21.09 -9.02
N LYS A 67 6.54 21.42 -8.44
CA LYS A 67 5.44 22.05 -9.17
C LYS A 67 5.83 23.37 -9.84
N PRO A 68 6.37 24.37 -9.12
CA PRO A 68 6.82 25.62 -9.75
C PRO A 68 7.98 25.39 -10.72
N GLU A 69 8.93 24.50 -10.41
CA GLU A 69 10.07 24.18 -11.30
C GLU A 69 9.64 23.54 -12.63
N ILE A 70 8.55 22.77 -12.62
CA ILE A 70 7.95 22.19 -13.84
C ILE A 70 7.19 23.28 -14.63
N GLU A 71 6.49 24.17 -13.93
CA GLU A 71 5.72 25.27 -14.54
C GLU A 71 6.63 26.34 -15.18
N ASP A 72 7.73 26.70 -14.52
CA ASP A 72 8.72 27.67 -15.02
C ASP A 72 9.75 27.04 -15.97
N GLY A 73 9.83 25.71 -16.02
CA GLY A 73 10.70 24.93 -16.90
C GLY A 73 12.13 24.70 -16.39
N SER A 74 12.48 25.22 -15.21
CA SER A 74 13.79 25.05 -14.57
C SER A 74 14.08 23.62 -14.10
N TYR A 75 13.04 22.78 -13.98
CA TYR A 75 13.17 21.35 -13.70
C TYR A 75 13.96 20.60 -14.79
N PHE A 76 13.91 21.07 -16.03
CA PHE A 76 14.49 20.37 -17.17
C PHE A 76 15.92 20.83 -17.42
N SER A 77 16.85 19.87 -17.52
CA SER A 77 18.27 20.16 -17.77
C SER A 77 18.53 20.63 -19.22
N SER A 78 17.60 20.37 -20.13
CA SER A 78 17.66 20.83 -21.52
C SER A 78 16.27 21.13 -22.10
N PRO A 79 16.17 21.99 -23.14
CA PRO A 79 14.92 22.24 -23.87
C PRO A 79 14.32 20.96 -24.45
N GLU A 80 15.16 20.02 -24.89
CA GLU A 80 14.78 18.74 -25.47
C GLU A 80 14.13 17.79 -24.44
N GLN A 81 14.58 17.84 -23.17
CA GLN A 81 13.92 17.14 -22.07
C GLN A 81 12.54 17.73 -21.76
N ARG A 82 12.44 19.06 -21.76
CA ARG A 82 11.16 19.76 -21.56
C ARG A 82 10.18 19.42 -22.67
N GLU A 83 10.63 19.41 -23.91
CA GLU A 83 9.83 19.05 -25.08
C GLU A 83 9.32 17.62 -24.98
N LYS A 84 10.19 16.64 -24.68
CA LYS A 84 9.76 15.25 -24.43
C LYS A 84 8.79 15.11 -23.26
N HIS A 85 8.96 15.89 -22.19
CA HIS A 85 8.05 15.86 -21.05
C HIS A 85 6.69 16.49 -21.38
N LEU A 86 6.69 17.59 -22.14
CA LEU A 86 5.47 18.22 -22.64
C LEU A 86 4.78 17.34 -23.66
N GLU A 87 5.50 16.68 -24.56
CA GLU A 87 4.98 15.65 -25.47
C GLU A 87 4.40 14.48 -24.70
N PHE A 88 5.05 14.01 -23.62
CA PHE A 88 4.51 12.98 -22.76
C PHE A 88 3.23 13.45 -22.03
N ALA A 89 3.20 14.67 -21.50
CA ALA A 89 2.05 15.25 -20.83
C ALA A 89 0.88 15.53 -21.79
N GLN A 90 1.17 16.04 -22.99
CA GLN A 90 0.21 16.35 -24.05
C GLN A 90 -0.28 15.09 -24.77
N SER A 91 0.58 14.08 -24.94
CA SER A 91 0.16 12.75 -25.40
C SER A 91 -0.66 12.02 -24.33
N GLY A 92 -0.68 12.50 -23.08
CA GLY A 92 -1.59 12.08 -22.00
C GLY A 92 -1.01 11.07 -21.01
N GLY A 93 0.32 10.89 -20.99
CA GLY A 93 1.02 10.04 -20.01
C GLY A 93 0.57 8.58 -20.05
N TRP A 94 0.02 8.13 -21.17
CA TRP A 94 -0.59 6.82 -21.29
C TRP A 94 0.48 5.73 -21.27
N GLU A 95 0.41 4.88 -20.26
CA GLU A 95 1.12 3.61 -20.24
C GLU A 95 0.39 2.57 -21.09
N GLN A 96 1.15 1.57 -21.50
CA GLN A 96 0.65 0.31 -22.04
C GLN A 96 0.78 -0.80 -21.00
N MET A 97 0.12 -1.93 -21.28
CA MET A 97 0.26 -3.13 -20.45
C MET A 97 1.72 -3.58 -20.39
N LYS A 98 2.22 -3.88 -19.18
CA LYS A 98 3.60 -4.32 -18.93
C LYS A 98 3.71 -5.83 -18.78
N ALA A 99 2.61 -6.53 -18.51
CA ALA A 99 2.55 -7.98 -18.39
C ALA A 99 2.00 -8.65 -19.65
N LYS A 100 1.91 -9.99 -19.63
CA LYS A 100 1.34 -10.79 -20.72
C LYS A 100 -0.19 -10.74 -20.74
N ASP A 101 -0.82 -10.68 -19.58
CA ASP A 101 -2.28 -10.64 -19.44
C ASP A 101 -2.74 -9.51 -18.51
N MET A 102 -3.99 -9.07 -18.67
CA MET A 102 -4.63 -8.02 -17.88
C MET A 102 -4.56 -8.33 -16.39
N LYS A 103 -4.82 -9.59 -16.02
CA LYS A 103 -4.86 -10.01 -14.62
C LYS A 103 -3.49 -9.81 -13.96
N GLU A 104 -2.42 -10.21 -14.63
CA GLU A 104 -1.05 -10.11 -14.19
C GLU A 104 -0.61 -8.65 -14.15
N ASP A 105 -0.91 -7.86 -15.17
CA ASP A 105 -0.60 -6.43 -15.19
C ASP A 105 -1.26 -5.71 -14.01
N MET A 106 -2.55 -5.96 -13.82
CA MET A 106 -3.29 -5.40 -12.70
C MET A 106 -2.73 -5.87 -11.36
N CYS A 107 -2.37 -7.15 -11.21
CA CYS A 107 -1.78 -7.67 -9.97
C CYS A 107 -0.38 -7.11 -9.69
N LEU A 108 0.45 -6.88 -10.72
CA LEU A 108 1.78 -6.31 -10.56
C LEU A 108 1.73 -4.94 -9.88
N ARG A 109 0.69 -4.14 -10.17
CA ARG A 109 0.49 -2.81 -9.58
C ARG A 109 0.24 -2.85 -8.07
N TYR A 110 -0.21 -3.98 -7.53
CA TYR A 110 -0.38 -4.14 -6.07
C TYR A 110 0.89 -4.57 -5.34
N LYS A 111 1.95 -4.97 -6.06
CA LYS A 111 3.26 -5.34 -5.47
C LYS A 111 4.02 -4.09 -5.01
N SER A 112 3.53 -3.41 -3.97
CA SER A 112 4.18 -2.22 -3.42
C SER A 112 5.15 -2.54 -2.28
N GLY A 113 6.07 -1.61 -2.00
CA GLY A 113 6.99 -1.70 -0.85
C GLY A 113 6.25 -1.84 0.49
N ASN A 114 5.09 -1.19 0.64
CA ASN A 114 4.28 -1.29 1.87
C ASN A 114 3.75 -2.71 2.09
N SER A 115 3.29 -3.39 1.04
CA SER A 115 2.82 -4.78 1.16
C SER A 115 3.96 -5.70 1.59
N ARG A 116 5.17 -5.50 1.04
CA ARG A 116 6.38 -6.24 1.44
C ARG A 116 6.77 -5.94 2.89
N ALA A 117 6.69 -4.69 3.32
CA ALA A 117 6.99 -4.30 4.70
C ALA A 117 6.01 -4.95 5.70
N MET A 118 4.72 -4.98 5.38
CA MET A 118 3.72 -5.68 6.21
C MET A 118 3.99 -7.19 6.28
N ILE A 119 4.36 -7.83 5.16
CA ILE A 119 4.74 -9.24 5.15
C ILE A 119 5.96 -9.47 6.04
N LEU A 120 7.01 -8.66 5.90
CA LEU A 120 8.22 -8.78 6.72
C LEU A 120 7.92 -8.58 8.21
N MET A 121 7.12 -7.58 8.56
CA MET A 121 6.69 -7.32 9.94
C MET A 121 5.88 -8.48 10.51
N GLY A 122 4.93 -9.02 9.75
CA GLY A 122 4.15 -10.19 10.16
C GLY A 122 5.01 -11.44 10.31
N SER A 123 5.97 -11.68 9.41
CA SER A 123 6.92 -12.79 9.52
C SER A 123 7.79 -12.66 10.76
N PHE A 124 8.21 -11.44 11.10
CA PHE A 124 8.96 -11.17 12.33
C PHE A 124 8.13 -11.50 13.58
N PHE A 125 6.85 -11.11 13.63
CA PHE A 125 5.96 -11.48 14.74
C PHE A 125 5.77 -13.00 14.87
N LEU A 126 5.76 -13.71 13.74
CA LEU A 126 5.65 -15.17 13.72
C LEU A 126 6.88 -15.83 14.34
N VAL A 127 8.09 -15.31 14.09
CA VAL A 127 9.35 -15.78 14.71
C VAL A 127 9.39 -15.54 16.23
N ILE A 128 8.72 -14.49 16.72
CA ILE A 128 8.61 -14.21 18.17
C ILE A 128 7.60 -15.13 18.87
N SER A 129 6.63 -15.68 18.13
CA SER A 129 5.50 -16.45 18.69
C SER A 129 5.93 -17.67 19.53
N PRO A 130 6.96 -18.46 19.17
CA PRO A 130 7.45 -19.56 20.01
C PRO A 130 7.99 -19.11 21.37
N ALA A 131 8.59 -17.92 21.47
CA ALA A 131 9.08 -17.39 22.75
C ALA A 131 7.91 -17.06 23.71
N LEU A 132 6.76 -16.65 23.15
CA LEU A 132 5.52 -16.42 23.90
C LEU A 132 4.78 -17.72 24.25
N LEU A 133 5.05 -18.81 23.53
CA LEU A 133 4.47 -20.12 23.84
C LEU A 133 5.21 -20.81 25.02
N LEU A 134 6.48 -20.45 25.22
CA LEU A 134 7.32 -20.94 26.32
C LEU A 134 7.25 -20.06 27.58
N SER A 135 6.40 -19.04 27.60
CA SER A 135 6.25 -18.14 28.74
C SER A 135 5.22 -18.65 29.76
N ASP A 136 5.29 -18.13 30.98
CA ASP A 136 4.39 -18.50 32.08
C ASP A 136 2.93 -18.06 31.85
N GLU A 137 2.67 -17.22 30.84
CA GLU A 137 1.34 -16.74 30.47
C GLU A 137 0.98 -17.01 28.99
N PRO A 138 0.69 -18.28 28.61
CA PRO A 138 0.41 -18.66 27.23
C PRO A 138 -0.88 -18.04 26.67
N LEU A 139 -1.74 -17.45 27.51
CA LEU A 139 -2.97 -16.77 27.09
C LEU A 139 -2.70 -15.52 26.22
N ILE A 140 -1.54 -14.86 26.40
CA ILE A 140 -1.13 -13.69 25.59
C ILE A 140 -0.81 -14.10 24.14
N LEU A 141 -0.52 -15.38 23.90
CA LEU A 141 -0.25 -15.90 22.56
C LEU A 141 -1.44 -15.76 21.62
N LEU A 142 -2.68 -15.91 22.11
CA LEU A 142 -3.89 -15.82 21.30
C LEU A 142 -4.07 -14.46 20.61
N PRO A 143 -4.09 -13.32 21.35
CA PRO A 143 -4.17 -12.00 20.71
C PRO A 143 -2.93 -11.68 19.87
N TRP A 144 -1.75 -12.17 20.24
CA TRP A 144 -0.52 -11.99 19.45
C TRP A 144 -0.58 -12.70 18.10
N LEU A 145 -1.01 -13.96 18.08
CA LEU A 145 -1.20 -14.73 16.85
C LEU A 145 -2.30 -14.12 15.98
N ALA A 146 -3.38 -13.62 16.60
CA ALA A 146 -4.44 -12.91 15.87
C ALA A 146 -3.92 -11.65 15.18
N LEU A 147 -3.11 -10.83 15.87
CA LEU A 147 -2.46 -9.65 15.28
C LEU A 147 -1.48 -10.04 14.16
N THR A 148 -0.65 -11.06 14.39
CA THR A 148 0.30 -11.60 13.42
C THR A 148 -0.40 -12.05 12.14
N ALA A 149 -1.47 -12.85 12.30
CA ALA A 149 -2.29 -13.33 11.19
C ALA A 149 -2.95 -12.17 10.45
N PHE A 150 -3.46 -11.15 11.16
CA PHE A 150 -4.06 -9.97 10.55
C PHE A 150 -3.05 -9.17 9.71
N VAL A 151 -1.85 -8.90 10.24
CA VAL A 151 -0.78 -8.16 9.54
C VAL A 151 -0.31 -8.93 8.30
N LEU A 152 -0.04 -10.23 8.45
CA LEU A 152 0.32 -11.10 7.33
C LEU A 152 -0.80 -11.15 6.28
N TYR A 153 -2.05 -11.31 6.71
CA TYR A 153 -3.19 -11.33 5.80
C TYR A 153 -3.29 -10.03 5.01
N MET A 154 -3.18 -8.87 5.65
CA MET A 154 -3.23 -7.58 4.94
C MET A 154 -2.09 -7.44 3.94
N GLY A 155 -0.85 -7.77 4.34
CA GLY A 155 0.32 -7.72 3.46
C GLY A 155 0.23 -8.67 2.27
N ILE A 156 -0.09 -9.95 2.52
CA ILE A 156 -0.21 -10.99 1.50
C ILE A 156 -1.41 -10.72 0.58
N SER A 157 -2.55 -10.34 1.14
CA SER A 157 -3.78 -9.98 0.39
C SER A 157 -3.49 -8.93 -0.66
N GLU A 158 -2.85 -7.85 -0.24
CA GLU A 158 -2.45 -6.78 -1.15
C GLU A 158 -1.38 -7.26 -2.12
N TYR A 159 -0.30 -7.89 -1.65
CA TYR A 159 0.79 -8.35 -2.52
C TYR A 159 0.31 -9.29 -3.64
N MET A 160 -0.70 -10.12 -3.37
CA MET A 160 -1.29 -11.06 -4.33
C MET A 160 -2.31 -10.43 -5.29
N GLY A 161 -2.64 -9.14 -5.11
CA GLY A 161 -3.67 -8.46 -5.88
C GLY A 161 -5.06 -9.03 -5.66
N MET A 162 -5.41 -9.40 -4.40
CA MET A 162 -6.71 -9.99 -4.10
C MET A 162 -7.92 -9.19 -4.62
N PRO A 163 -7.96 -7.84 -4.59
CA PRO A 163 -9.06 -7.07 -5.17
C PRO A 163 -9.31 -7.41 -6.64
N VAL A 164 -8.25 -7.54 -7.45
CA VAL A 164 -8.34 -7.94 -8.87
C VAL A 164 -8.91 -9.34 -9.00
N ARG A 165 -8.39 -10.29 -8.22
CA ARG A 165 -8.84 -11.69 -8.26
C ARG A 165 -10.30 -11.85 -7.84
N ARG A 166 -10.75 -11.11 -6.83
CA ARG A 166 -12.16 -11.11 -6.38
C ARG A 166 -13.06 -10.50 -7.45
N TRP A 167 -12.64 -9.38 -8.04
CA TRP A 167 -13.40 -8.74 -9.11
C TRP A 167 -13.51 -9.66 -10.33
N LEU A 168 -12.42 -10.30 -10.79
CA LEU A 168 -12.46 -11.23 -11.92
C LEU A 168 -13.34 -12.46 -11.66
N LYS A 169 -13.52 -12.89 -10.41
CA LYS A 169 -14.42 -13.98 -10.05
C LYS A 169 -15.89 -13.56 -10.00
N GLY A 170 -16.16 -12.31 -9.64
CA GLY A 170 -17.53 -11.79 -9.44
C GLY A 170 -18.03 -10.89 -10.57
N THR A 171 -17.22 -10.65 -11.59
CA THR A 171 -17.61 -9.80 -12.72
C THR A 171 -18.65 -10.50 -13.59
N LYS A 172 -19.64 -9.75 -14.04
CA LYS A 172 -20.68 -10.20 -15.00
C LYS A 172 -20.19 -10.18 -16.44
N TYR A 173 -19.03 -9.56 -16.70
CA TYR A 173 -18.48 -9.38 -18.04
C TYR A 173 -17.63 -10.59 -18.43
N ASP A 174 -17.69 -10.95 -19.70
CA ASP A 174 -16.87 -12.04 -20.23
C ASP A 174 -15.37 -11.69 -20.14
N ARG A 175 -14.57 -12.69 -19.76
CA ARG A 175 -13.15 -12.48 -19.48
C ARG A 175 -12.35 -12.15 -20.74
N GLU A 176 -12.67 -12.74 -21.88
CA GLU A 176 -11.97 -12.44 -23.13
C GLU A 176 -12.30 -11.04 -23.62
N SER A 177 -13.56 -10.60 -23.48
CA SER A 177 -13.96 -9.24 -23.84
C SER A 177 -13.22 -8.18 -23.00
N LEU A 178 -13.08 -8.42 -21.70
CA LEU A 178 -12.32 -7.55 -20.79
C LEU A 178 -10.84 -7.51 -21.16
N GLU A 179 -10.23 -8.69 -21.41
CA GLU A 179 -8.83 -8.82 -21.77
C GLU A 179 -8.52 -8.05 -23.07
N ARG A 180 -9.30 -8.29 -24.14
CA ARG A 180 -9.12 -7.62 -25.43
C ARG A 180 -9.28 -6.10 -25.32
N SER A 181 -10.28 -5.65 -24.56
CA SER A 181 -10.48 -4.22 -24.32
C SER A 181 -9.31 -3.62 -23.54
N TYR A 182 -8.83 -4.31 -22.50
CA TYR A 182 -7.75 -3.81 -21.66
C TYR A 182 -6.41 -3.75 -22.40
N SER A 183 -6.07 -4.81 -23.14
CA SER A 183 -4.79 -4.96 -23.85
C SER A 183 -4.62 -3.97 -25.00
N GLY A 184 -5.71 -3.59 -25.68
CA GLY A 184 -5.69 -2.54 -26.71
C GLY A 184 -5.86 -1.13 -26.14
N GLY A 185 -6.10 -1.01 -24.83
CA GLY A 185 -6.41 0.25 -24.17
C GLY A 185 -5.20 1.11 -23.85
N LYS A 186 -5.47 2.34 -23.39
CA LYS A 186 -4.48 3.25 -22.84
C LYS A 186 -4.63 3.34 -21.32
N LEU A 187 -3.54 3.28 -20.57
CA LEU A 187 -3.56 3.28 -19.11
C LEU A 187 -3.02 4.58 -18.52
N LEU A 188 -3.80 5.21 -17.65
CA LEU A 188 -3.32 6.25 -16.75
C LEU A 188 -3.07 5.64 -15.38
N THR A 189 -1.90 5.86 -14.80
CA THR A 189 -1.47 5.11 -13.62
C THR A 189 -0.79 6.01 -12.60
N ASN A 190 -1.11 5.80 -11.32
CA ASN A 190 -0.47 6.46 -10.19
C ASN A 190 -0.39 5.48 -9.01
N GLY A 191 0.75 4.80 -8.89
CA GLY A 191 0.96 3.75 -7.90
C GLY A 191 -0.05 2.61 -8.06
N LYS A 192 -0.90 2.42 -7.03
CA LYS A 192 -1.96 1.38 -7.02
C LYS A 192 -3.24 1.81 -7.74
N TYR A 193 -3.36 3.08 -8.10
CA TYR A 193 -4.50 3.59 -8.83
C TYR A 193 -4.22 3.48 -10.33
N SER A 194 -5.17 2.94 -11.09
CA SER A 194 -5.10 3.00 -12.54
C SER A 194 -6.47 3.16 -13.17
N ILE A 195 -6.48 3.79 -14.34
CA ILE A 195 -7.64 3.91 -15.21
C ILE A 195 -7.19 3.43 -16.58
N ASN A 196 -7.76 2.33 -17.05
CA ASN A 196 -7.60 1.85 -18.42
C ASN A 196 -8.79 2.32 -19.25
N PHE A 197 -8.51 3.02 -20.33
CA PHE A 197 -9.46 3.33 -21.39
C PHE A 197 -9.28 2.30 -22.50
N GLY A 198 -10.02 1.22 -22.39
CA GLY A 198 -10.09 0.18 -23.41
C GLY A 198 -11.10 0.50 -24.50
N HIS A 199 -11.08 -0.29 -25.57
CA HIS A 199 -11.99 -0.09 -26.71
C HIS A 199 -13.47 -0.30 -26.35
N GLU A 200 -13.75 -1.19 -25.39
CA GLU A 200 -15.13 -1.50 -24.97
C GLU A 200 -15.39 -1.18 -23.50
N PHE A 201 -14.36 -1.15 -22.67
CA PHE A 201 -14.50 -0.99 -21.23
C PHE A 201 -13.56 0.07 -20.70
N ILE A 202 -14.06 0.86 -19.74
CA ILE A 202 -13.23 1.67 -18.86
C ILE A 202 -13.04 0.88 -17.56
N ILE A 203 -11.80 0.53 -17.23
CA ILE A 203 -11.45 -0.24 -16.03
C ILE A 203 -10.72 0.65 -15.04
N ILE A 204 -11.31 0.83 -13.86
CA ILE A 204 -10.74 1.61 -12.76
C ILE A 204 -10.26 0.67 -11.67
N THR A 205 -8.96 0.74 -11.37
CA THR A 205 -8.32 -0.03 -10.30
C THR A 205 -8.01 0.88 -9.13
N THR A 206 -8.42 0.48 -7.93
CA THR A 206 -8.10 1.13 -6.65
C THR A 206 -7.48 0.13 -5.68
N PRO A 207 -6.83 0.58 -4.58
CA PRO A 207 -6.30 -0.35 -3.58
C PRO A 207 -7.32 -1.32 -2.99
N LYS A 208 -8.61 -0.98 -2.99
CA LYS A 208 -9.66 -1.78 -2.35
C LYS A 208 -10.49 -2.61 -3.32
N SER A 209 -10.66 -2.14 -4.55
CA SER A 209 -11.59 -2.73 -5.51
C SER A 209 -11.24 -2.34 -6.95
N VAL A 210 -11.77 -3.13 -7.87
CA VAL A 210 -11.73 -2.87 -9.31
C VAL A 210 -13.16 -2.69 -9.80
N TYR A 211 -13.33 -1.74 -10.72
CA TYR A 211 -14.59 -1.45 -11.38
C TYR A 211 -14.37 -1.49 -12.89
N ALA A 212 -15.37 -1.98 -13.62
CA ALA A 212 -15.40 -1.90 -15.06
C ALA A 212 -16.78 -1.40 -15.50
N PHE A 213 -16.77 -0.50 -16.47
CA PHE A 213 -17.96 0.10 -17.04
C PHE A 213 -17.87 -0.01 -18.56
N ARG A 214 -18.99 -0.32 -19.20
CA ARG A 214 -19.15 -0.19 -20.64
C ARG A 214 -19.73 1.21 -20.87
N PRO A 215 -19.00 2.15 -21.50
CA PRO A 215 -19.52 3.47 -21.82
C PRO A 215 -20.66 3.40 -22.85
#